data_AF-A0A8T0E5C6-F1
#
_entry.id   AF-A0A8T0E5C6-F1
#
_cell.length_a   1.000
_cell.length_b   1.000
_cell.length_c   1.000
_cell.angle_alpha   90.00
_cell.angle_beta   90.00
_cell.angle_gamma   90.00
#
_symmetry.space_group_name_H-M   'P 1'
#
loop_
_entity.id
_entity.type
_entity.pdbx_description
1 polymer ?
#
loop_
_entity_poly.entity_id
_entity_poly.type
_entity_poly.pdbx_seq_one_letter_code
_entity_poly.pdbx_strand_id
1 'polypeptide(L)'
;MKMVDWKFCHINLNLLSIKCHYFFFFGVAVDLVLLLKIKLTKANFSLHICQDIGKIFSSFETVAVACAVFIVGALTGLLWNYEFWFLQDLGATQSLMGLCIAVQCLVAEVPFFFFSGWLIKIFGHFYCIIGTFAAFALRLGLYYVLENPWLVLPIEVLHGITFGVFYASMTGYASDNAPPGTEATMMGILGGLYEGLGVATGSLLGGVGFDKLGGRQTFLIAAVVSLISILTLSLALLGHKKHPNKNETS
;
A
#
# COMPACT_ATOMS: atom_id res chain seq x y z
N MET A 1 33.56 34.01 -17.33
CA MET A 1 32.75 34.13 -16.10
C MET A 1 31.50 34.95 -16.43
N LYS A 2 30.39 34.30 -16.85
CA LYS A 2 29.11 34.96 -17.11
C LYS A 2 28.17 34.58 -15.96
N MET A 3 27.78 35.57 -15.15
CA MET A 3 26.65 35.45 -14.23
C MET A 3 25.38 35.26 -15.07
N VAL A 4 24.86 34.04 -15.10
CA VAL A 4 23.54 33.72 -15.66
C VAL A 4 22.55 33.72 -14.48
N ASP A 5 21.71 34.76 -14.46
CA ASP A 5 20.37 34.88 -13.87
C ASP A 5 19.92 33.93 -12.74
N TRP A 6 20.49 34.07 -11.55
CA TRP A 6 19.95 33.45 -10.34
C TRP A 6 18.59 34.02 -9.89
N LYS A 7 18.29 35.28 -10.21
CA LYS A 7 16.99 35.92 -9.86
C LYS A 7 15.83 35.38 -10.71
N PHE A 8 16.07 35.02 -11.97
CA PHE A 8 15.04 34.49 -12.87
C PHE A 8 14.66 33.03 -12.52
N CYS A 9 15.63 32.24 -12.07
CA CYS A 9 15.42 30.88 -11.57
C CYS A 9 14.57 30.87 -10.29
N HIS A 10 14.84 31.77 -9.33
CA HIS A 10 14.06 31.89 -8.10
C HIS A 10 12.60 32.35 -8.35
N ILE A 11 12.40 33.27 -9.30
CA ILE A 11 11.06 33.76 -9.70
C ILE A 11 10.27 32.64 -10.40
N ASN A 12 10.89 31.87 -11.30
CA ASN A 12 10.24 30.73 -11.96
C ASN A 12 9.95 29.58 -11.00
N LEU A 13 10.82 29.27 -10.02
CA LEU A 13 10.54 28.26 -9.00
C LEU A 13 9.35 28.65 -8.11
N ASN A 14 9.27 29.92 -7.70
CA ASN A 14 8.13 30.42 -6.93
C ASN A 14 6.85 30.39 -7.79
N LEU A 15 6.90 30.82 -9.05
CA LEU A 15 5.77 30.74 -9.97
C LEU A 15 5.32 29.30 -10.26
N LEU A 16 6.26 28.36 -10.38
CA LEU A 16 5.96 26.94 -10.60
C LEU A 16 5.35 26.32 -9.34
N SER A 17 5.91 26.60 -8.16
CA SER A 17 5.36 26.18 -6.87
C SER A 17 3.94 26.72 -6.66
N ILE A 18 3.71 27.99 -6.98
CA ILE A 18 2.40 28.64 -6.93
C ILE A 18 1.42 27.95 -7.91
N LYS A 19 1.85 27.66 -9.15
CA LYS A 19 1.04 26.94 -10.14
C LYS A 19 0.69 25.53 -9.70
N CYS A 20 1.62 24.80 -9.08
CA CYS A 20 1.38 23.48 -8.51
C CYS A 20 0.36 23.52 -7.37
N HIS A 21 0.45 24.53 -6.48
CA HIS A 21 -0.56 24.74 -5.43
C HIS A 21 -1.94 25.02 -6.02
N TYR A 22 -2.05 25.92 -6.98
CA TYR A 22 -3.35 26.21 -7.63
C TYR A 22 -3.94 25.00 -8.35
N PHE A 23 -3.10 24.20 -9.02
CA PHE A 23 -3.54 22.96 -9.66
C PHE A 23 -4.05 21.93 -8.63
N PHE A 24 -3.35 21.79 -7.50
CA PHE A 24 -3.78 20.93 -6.40
C PHE A 24 -5.12 21.38 -5.80
N PHE A 25 -5.26 22.68 -5.47
CA PHE A 25 -6.52 23.23 -4.94
C PHE A 25 -7.67 23.11 -5.95
N PHE A 26 -7.39 23.27 -7.24
CA PHE A 26 -8.37 23.05 -8.29
C PHE A 26 -8.83 21.58 -8.35
N GLY A 27 -7.91 20.62 -8.28
CA GLY A 27 -8.24 19.20 -8.21
C GLY A 27 -9.13 18.87 -7.02
N VAL A 28 -8.76 19.32 -5.82
CA VAL A 28 -9.57 19.14 -4.60
C VAL A 28 -10.95 19.78 -4.74
N ALA A 29 -11.06 20.96 -5.36
CA ALA A 29 -12.35 21.62 -5.60
C ALA A 29 -13.23 20.84 -6.58
N VAL A 30 -12.64 20.27 -7.63
CA VAL A 30 -13.33 19.40 -8.58
C VAL A 30 -13.84 18.14 -7.88
N ASP A 31 -13.00 17.48 -7.07
CA ASP A 31 -13.40 16.32 -6.27
C ASP A 31 -14.55 16.65 -5.31
N LEU A 32 -14.49 17.79 -4.62
CA LEU A 32 -15.58 18.25 -3.75
C LEU A 32 -16.89 18.45 -4.52
N VAL A 33 -16.84 19.10 -5.69
CA VAL A 33 -18.03 19.33 -6.52
C VAL A 33 -18.59 18.01 -7.05
N LEU A 34 -17.74 17.04 -7.39
CA LEU A 34 -18.16 15.70 -7.80
C LEU A 34 -18.81 14.94 -6.64
N LEU A 35 -18.25 15.01 -5.44
CA LEU A 35 -18.81 14.40 -4.22
C LEU A 35 -20.19 14.96 -3.88
N LEU A 36 -20.41 16.28 -4.05
CA LEU A 36 -21.72 16.91 -3.84
C LEU A 36 -22.78 16.46 -4.85
N LYS A 37 -22.36 15.99 -6.04
CA LYS A 37 -23.26 15.48 -7.09
C LYS A 37 -23.57 13.99 -6.93
N ILE A 38 -22.76 13.26 -6.17
CA ILE A 38 -23.04 11.85 -5.87
C ILE A 38 -24.25 11.78 -4.96
N LYS A 39 -25.34 11.18 -5.46
CA LYS A 39 -26.45 10.75 -4.61
C LYS A 39 -25.92 9.67 -3.67
N LEU A 40 -25.63 10.04 -2.44
CA LEU A 40 -25.33 9.08 -1.38
C LEU A 40 -26.53 8.14 -1.23
N THR A 41 -26.36 6.89 -1.69
CA THR A 41 -27.30 5.82 -1.37
C THR A 41 -27.35 5.73 0.16
N LYS A 42 -28.54 5.84 0.76
CA LYS A 42 -28.71 5.70 2.20
C LYS A 42 -28.09 4.36 2.63
N ALA A 43 -26.98 4.41 3.35
CA ALA A 43 -26.39 3.23 3.96
C ALA A 43 -27.37 2.71 5.02
N ASN A 44 -27.82 1.47 4.85
CA ASN A 44 -28.59 0.77 5.87
C ASN A 44 -27.60 0.28 6.92
N PHE A 45 -27.30 1.13 7.91
CA PHE A 45 -26.41 0.75 9.00
C PHE A 45 -27.05 -0.32 9.88
N SER A 46 -26.26 -1.34 10.28
CA SER A 46 -26.67 -2.27 11.34
C SER A 46 -26.81 -1.50 12.67
N LEU A 47 -27.83 -1.82 13.47
CA LEU A 47 -27.99 -1.26 14.84
C LEU A 47 -26.99 -1.88 15.85
N HIS A 48 -26.25 -2.92 15.47
CA HIS A 48 -25.34 -3.70 16.32
C HIS A 48 -23.92 -3.85 15.75
N ILE A 49 -23.41 -2.80 15.07
CA ILE A 49 -22.09 -2.75 14.40
C ILE A 49 -20.96 -3.41 15.22
N CYS A 50 -20.80 -3.03 16.50
CA CYS A 50 -19.71 -3.54 17.33
C CYS A 50 -19.79 -5.05 17.60
N GLN A 51 -21.00 -5.62 17.75
CA GLN A 51 -21.17 -7.06 17.97
C GLN A 51 -20.97 -7.85 16.67
N ASP A 52 -21.44 -7.31 15.55
CA ASP A 52 -21.33 -7.95 14.24
C ASP A 52 -19.86 -8.02 13.78
N ILE A 53 -19.10 -6.93 13.96
CA ILE A 53 -17.67 -6.87 13.68
C ILE A 53 -16.87 -7.73 14.67
N GLY A 54 -17.22 -7.69 15.96
CA GLY A 54 -16.55 -8.49 16.98
C GLY A 54 -16.66 -10.00 16.72
N LYS A 55 -17.79 -10.46 16.19
CA LYS A 55 -17.99 -11.87 15.80
C LYS A 55 -17.10 -12.28 14.61
N ILE A 56 -16.84 -11.37 13.68
CA ILE A 56 -15.99 -11.65 12.51
C ILE A 56 -14.53 -11.62 12.85
N PHE A 57 -14.10 -10.68 13.69
CA PHE A 57 -12.75 -10.69 14.26
C PHE A 57 -12.53 -11.84 15.25
N SER A 58 -13.55 -12.64 15.57
CA SER A 58 -13.38 -13.90 16.28
C SER A 58 -13.01 -15.07 15.34
N SER A 59 -13.15 -14.90 14.02
CA SER A 59 -12.69 -15.90 13.07
C SER A 59 -11.17 -15.81 12.89
N PHE A 60 -10.51 -16.95 12.94
CA PHE A 60 -9.06 -17.05 12.76
C PHE A 60 -8.61 -16.47 11.41
N GLU A 61 -9.44 -16.64 10.38
CA GLU A 61 -9.19 -16.15 9.03
C GLU A 61 -9.14 -14.62 8.96
N THR A 62 -10.11 -13.92 9.56
CA THR A 62 -10.11 -12.45 9.59
C THR A 62 -8.93 -11.90 10.37
N VAL A 63 -8.57 -12.53 11.48
CA VAL A 63 -7.40 -12.12 12.26
C VAL A 63 -6.12 -12.29 11.44
N ALA A 64 -5.98 -13.40 10.71
CA ALA A 64 -4.83 -13.61 9.83
C ALA A 64 -4.73 -12.55 8.72
N VAL A 65 -5.86 -12.19 8.09
CA VAL A 65 -5.90 -11.10 7.08
C VAL A 65 -5.58 -9.75 7.71
N ALA A 66 -6.15 -9.44 8.87
CA ALA A 66 -5.89 -8.18 9.57
C ALA A 66 -4.40 -8.05 9.94
N CYS A 67 -3.76 -9.12 10.42
CA CYS A 67 -2.32 -9.17 10.65
C CYS A 67 -1.52 -9.00 9.35
N ALA A 68 -1.94 -9.66 8.26
CA ALA A 68 -1.29 -9.50 6.97
C ALA A 68 -1.36 -8.05 6.46
N VAL A 69 -2.53 -7.43 6.55
CA VAL A 69 -2.76 -6.02 6.17
C VAL A 69 -1.89 -5.08 6.99
N PHE A 70 -1.77 -5.31 8.30
CA PHE A 70 -0.87 -4.55 9.16
C PHE A 70 0.60 -4.68 8.74
N ILE A 71 1.08 -5.90 8.45
CA ILE A 71 2.46 -6.12 8.01
C ILE A 71 2.72 -5.48 6.65
N VAL A 72 1.80 -5.60 5.71
CA VAL A 72 1.89 -4.90 4.41
C VAL A 72 1.96 -3.39 4.64
N GLY A 73 1.15 -2.83 5.54
CA GLY A 73 1.23 -1.43 5.94
C GLY A 73 2.60 -1.03 6.46
N ALA A 74 3.22 -1.87 7.31
CA ALA A 74 4.56 -1.63 7.81
C ALA A 74 5.64 -1.66 6.70
N LEU A 75 5.56 -2.62 5.77
CA LEU A 75 6.48 -2.67 4.64
C LEU A 75 6.30 -1.47 3.70
N THR A 76 5.06 -1.05 3.45
CA THR A 76 4.74 0.17 2.69
C THR A 76 5.30 1.41 3.37
N GLY A 77 5.06 1.58 4.68
CA GLY A 77 5.54 2.75 5.43
C GLY A 77 7.06 2.88 5.41
N LEU A 78 7.76 1.75 5.47
CA LEU A 78 9.22 1.71 5.31
C LEU A 78 9.66 2.19 3.92
N LEU A 79 9.01 1.75 2.84
CA LEU A 79 9.34 2.22 1.49
C LEU A 79 9.00 3.71 1.30
N TRP A 80 7.79 4.13 1.65
CA TRP A 80 7.33 5.51 1.45
C TRP A 80 8.23 6.56 2.11
N ASN A 81 8.83 6.23 3.25
CA ASN A 81 9.68 7.17 3.99
C ASN A 81 11.16 7.07 3.62
N TYR A 82 11.67 5.86 3.32
CA TYR A 82 13.11 5.62 3.22
C TYR A 82 13.60 5.27 1.81
N GLU A 83 12.72 5.02 0.85
CA GLU A 83 13.10 4.73 -0.54
C GLU A 83 13.95 5.86 -1.15
N PHE A 84 13.48 7.11 -1.07
CA PHE A 84 14.20 8.26 -1.62
C PHE A 84 15.49 8.58 -0.88
N TRP A 85 15.51 8.38 0.44
CA TRP A 85 16.74 8.52 1.22
C TRP A 85 17.79 7.53 0.74
N PHE A 86 17.41 6.26 0.57
CA PHE A 86 18.31 5.25 0.05
C PHE A 86 18.79 5.54 -1.38
N LEU A 87 17.91 5.98 -2.27
CA LEU A 87 18.29 6.36 -3.63
C LEU A 87 19.23 7.56 -3.64
N GLN A 88 19.02 8.53 -2.75
CA GLN A 88 19.91 9.67 -2.60
C GLN A 88 21.30 9.24 -2.12
N ASP A 89 21.40 8.28 -1.19
CA ASP A 89 22.67 7.69 -0.75
C ASP A 89 23.42 6.98 -1.89
N LEU A 90 22.69 6.42 -2.86
CA LEU A 90 23.24 5.85 -4.09
C LEU A 90 23.59 6.90 -5.17
N GLY A 91 23.37 8.19 -4.90
CA GLY A 91 23.64 9.28 -5.83
C GLY A 91 22.54 9.54 -6.87
N ALA A 92 21.30 9.10 -6.62
CA ALA A 92 20.17 9.40 -7.49
C ALA A 92 19.90 10.92 -7.56
N THR A 93 19.54 11.39 -8.75
CA THR A 93 19.11 12.77 -8.95
C THR A 93 17.65 12.96 -8.55
N GLN A 94 17.27 14.20 -8.22
CA GLN A 94 15.89 14.56 -7.91
C GLN A 94 14.93 14.22 -9.08
N SER A 95 15.40 14.38 -10.31
CA SER A 95 14.63 14.00 -11.51
C SER A 95 14.38 12.50 -11.60
N LEU A 96 15.35 11.67 -11.20
CA LEU A 96 15.18 10.22 -11.16
C LEU A 96 14.14 9.82 -10.11
N MET A 97 14.18 10.42 -8.91
CA MET A 97 13.18 10.15 -7.86
C MET A 97 11.77 10.57 -8.30
N GLY A 98 11.63 11.72 -8.97
CA GLY A 98 10.35 12.12 -9.57
C GLY A 98 9.87 11.13 -10.66
N LEU A 99 10.79 10.58 -11.45
CA LEU A 99 10.48 9.55 -12.44
C LEU A 99 10.05 8.24 -11.77
N CYS A 100 10.60 7.89 -10.61
CA CYS A 100 10.16 6.73 -9.82
C CYS A 100 8.68 6.84 -9.48
N ILE A 101 8.25 8.00 -8.94
CA ILE A 101 6.83 8.25 -8.64
C ILE A 101 5.98 8.16 -9.90
N ALA A 102 6.44 8.74 -11.02
CA ALA A 102 5.71 8.67 -12.28
C ALA A 102 5.52 7.21 -12.76
N VAL A 103 6.54 6.37 -12.62
CA VAL A 103 6.47 4.93 -12.96
C VAL A 103 5.55 4.20 -11.98
N GLN A 104 5.70 4.43 -10.67
CA GLN A 104 4.81 3.86 -9.65
C GLN A 104 3.35 4.16 -9.98
N CYS A 105 2.97 5.42 -10.17
CA CYS A 105 1.58 5.78 -10.37
C CYS A 105 1.05 5.41 -11.76
N LEU A 106 1.74 5.80 -12.84
CA LEU A 106 1.20 5.70 -14.19
C LEU A 106 1.39 4.33 -14.83
N VAL A 107 2.53 3.70 -14.58
CA VAL A 107 2.89 2.41 -15.22
C VAL A 107 2.50 1.24 -14.34
N ALA A 108 2.59 1.39 -13.02
CA ALA A 108 2.29 0.30 -12.09
C ALA A 108 0.87 0.40 -11.52
N GLU A 109 0.56 1.41 -10.70
CA GLU A 109 -0.71 1.49 -9.99
C GLU A 109 -1.92 1.49 -10.92
N VAL A 110 -2.00 2.39 -11.90
CA VAL A 110 -3.18 2.53 -12.76
C VAL A 110 -3.54 1.24 -13.49
N PRO A 111 -2.62 0.56 -14.21
CA PRO A 111 -2.95 -0.71 -14.87
C PRO A 111 -3.30 -1.81 -13.86
N PHE A 112 -2.55 -1.96 -12.78
CA PHE A 112 -2.80 -3.03 -11.81
C PHE A 112 -4.10 -2.83 -11.04
N PHE A 113 -4.52 -1.59 -10.76
CA PHE A 113 -5.86 -1.32 -10.25
C PHE A 113 -6.94 -1.72 -11.26
N PHE A 114 -6.78 -1.39 -12.54
CA PHE A 114 -7.74 -1.77 -13.58
C PHE A 114 -7.89 -3.30 -13.70
N PHE A 115 -6.79 -4.05 -13.62
CA PHE A 115 -6.79 -5.52 -13.69
C PHE A 115 -7.06 -6.21 -12.35
N SER A 116 -7.05 -5.48 -11.24
CA SER A 116 -7.17 -6.07 -9.89
C SER A 116 -8.43 -6.90 -9.71
N GLY A 117 -9.59 -6.41 -10.18
CA GLY A 117 -10.86 -7.14 -10.08
C GLY A 117 -10.84 -8.47 -10.83
N TRP A 118 -10.15 -8.53 -11.97
CA TRP A 118 -9.95 -9.78 -12.71
C TRP A 118 -9.03 -10.75 -11.97
N LEU A 119 -7.91 -10.26 -11.41
CA LEU A 119 -6.99 -11.06 -10.60
C LEU A 119 -7.68 -11.63 -9.35
N ILE A 120 -8.43 -10.79 -8.63
CA ILE A 120 -9.17 -11.17 -7.44
C ILE A 120 -10.23 -12.22 -7.77
N LYS A 121 -10.92 -12.11 -8.91
CA LYS A 121 -11.92 -13.10 -9.32
C LYS A 121 -11.29 -14.47 -9.64
N ILE A 122 -10.08 -14.50 -10.18
CA ILE A 122 -9.38 -15.74 -10.54
C ILE A 122 -8.73 -16.40 -9.33
N PHE A 123 -7.96 -15.62 -8.57
CA PHE A 123 -7.12 -16.13 -7.50
C PHE A 123 -7.79 -16.05 -6.13
N GLY A 124 -8.74 -15.13 -5.93
CA GLY A 124 -9.32 -14.82 -4.62
C GLY A 124 -8.44 -13.87 -3.80
N HIS A 125 -9.06 -13.18 -2.84
CA HIS A 125 -8.42 -12.16 -2.00
C HIS A 125 -7.15 -12.66 -1.31
N PHE A 126 -7.19 -13.87 -0.74
CA PHE A 126 -6.06 -14.46 0.00
C PHE A 126 -4.82 -14.68 -0.83
N TYR A 127 -4.97 -15.27 -2.02
CA TYR A 127 -3.85 -15.54 -2.89
C TYR A 127 -3.27 -14.25 -3.48
N CYS A 128 -4.10 -13.23 -3.71
CA CYS A 128 -3.63 -11.89 -4.06
C CYS A 128 -2.77 -11.28 -2.95
N ILE A 129 -3.18 -11.38 -1.67
CA ILE A 129 -2.38 -10.89 -0.52
C ILE A 129 -1.06 -11.67 -0.39
N ILE A 130 -1.04 -12.98 -0.62
CA ILE A 130 0.22 -13.74 -0.67
C ILE A 130 1.12 -13.25 -1.80
N GLY A 131 0.54 -13.02 -2.99
CA GLY A 131 1.24 -12.47 -4.14
C GLY A 131 1.86 -11.09 -3.85
N THR A 132 1.16 -10.26 -3.07
CA THR A 132 1.69 -8.98 -2.56
C THR A 132 2.95 -9.19 -1.73
N PHE A 133 2.95 -10.13 -0.77
CA PHE A 133 4.17 -10.41 0.00
C PHE A 133 5.31 -10.95 -0.86
N ALA A 134 5.02 -11.77 -1.88
CA ALA A 134 6.03 -12.23 -2.82
C ALA A 134 6.64 -11.07 -3.63
N ALA A 135 5.80 -10.13 -4.06
CA ALA A 135 6.24 -8.91 -4.74
C ALA A 135 7.08 -8.01 -3.80
N PHE A 136 6.70 -7.89 -2.53
CA PHE A 136 7.52 -7.19 -1.52
C PHE A 136 8.88 -7.86 -1.31
N ALA A 137 8.92 -9.19 -1.17
CA ALA A 137 10.16 -9.94 -1.00
C ALA A 137 11.12 -9.71 -2.16
N LEU A 138 10.58 -9.77 -3.39
CA LEU A 138 11.35 -9.48 -4.60
C LEU A 138 11.80 -8.02 -4.64
N ARG A 139 10.89 -7.06 -4.45
CA ARG A 139 11.20 -5.63 -4.49
C ARG A 139 12.29 -5.28 -3.49
N LEU A 140 12.09 -5.62 -2.22
CA LEU A 140 13.02 -5.31 -1.12
C LEU A 140 14.35 -6.08 -1.27
N GLY A 141 14.32 -7.30 -1.79
CA GLY A 141 15.52 -8.06 -2.14
C GLY A 141 16.31 -7.41 -3.28
N LEU A 142 15.64 -6.83 -4.28
CA LEU A 142 16.29 -6.07 -5.35
C LEU A 142 16.90 -4.77 -4.82
N TYR A 143 16.27 -4.10 -3.85
CA TYR A 143 16.84 -2.94 -3.15
C TYR A 143 18.16 -3.28 -2.41
N TYR A 144 18.29 -4.48 -1.83
CA TYR A 144 19.52 -4.90 -1.16
C TYR A 144 20.73 -4.98 -2.10
N VAL A 145 20.53 -5.46 -3.33
CA VAL A 145 21.57 -5.58 -4.36
C VAL A 145 21.67 -4.35 -5.28
N LEU A 146 20.86 -3.32 -5.02
CA LEU A 146 20.81 -2.13 -5.87
C LEU A 146 22.08 -1.29 -5.71
N GLU A 147 22.87 -1.20 -6.78
CA GLU A 147 24.06 -0.36 -6.85
C GLU A 147 23.86 0.83 -7.79
N ASN A 148 23.27 0.57 -8.97
CA ASN A 148 22.96 1.62 -9.93
C ASN A 148 21.54 2.16 -9.67
N PRO A 149 21.38 3.44 -9.30
CA PRO A 149 20.08 4.00 -8.96
C PRO A 149 19.08 3.97 -10.13
N TRP A 150 19.53 3.94 -11.39
CA TRP A 150 18.62 3.87 -12.55
C TRP A 150 17.85 2.54 -12.65
N LEU A 151 18.38 1.47 -12.03
CA LEU A 151 17.70 0.17 -11.99
C LEU A 151 16.49 0.17 -11.05
N VAL A 152 16.26 1.25 -10.30
CA VAL A 152 15.05 1.37 -9.50
C VAL A 152 13.78 1.44 -10.35
N LEU A 153 13.84 2.03 -11.55
CA LEU A 153 12.67 2.22 -12.40
C LEU A 153 11.93 0.91 -12.74
N PRO A 154 12.60 -0.17 -13.22
CA PRO A 154 11.94 -1.45 -13.41
C PRO A 154 11.51 -2.12 -12.09
N ILE A 155 12.21 -1.87 -10.98
CA ILE A 155 11.82 -2.37 -9.65
C ILE A 155 10.49 -1.76 -9.22
N GLU A 156 10.28 -0.48 -9.53
CA GLU A 156 9.05 0.25 -9.20
C GLU A 156 7.81 -0.24 -9.93
N VAL A 157 7.94 -1.03 -11.00
CA VAL A 157 6.78 -1.70 -11.60
C VAL A 157 6.13 -2.70 -10.64
N LEU A 158 6.90 -3.28 -9.70
CA LEU A 158 6.35 -4.14 -8.65
C LEU A 158 5.42 -3.39 -7.70
N HIS A 159 5.49 -2.05 -7.66
CA HIS A 159 4.60 -1.21 -6.88
C HIS A 159 3.12 -1.48 -7.18
N GLY A 160 2.79 -1.77 -8.45
CA GLY A 160 1.42 -2.07 -8.87
C GLY A 160 0.84 -3.30 -8.18
N ILE A 161 1.66 -4.31 -7.87
CA ILE A 161 1.23 -5.50 -7.11
C ILE A 161 1.23 -5.19 -5.61
N THR A 162 2.28 -4.53 -5.12
CA THR A 162 2.42 -4.26 -3.68
C THR A 162 1.38 -3.29 -3.15
N PHE A 163 0.90 -2.37 -3.99
CA PHE A 163 -0.10 -1.37 -3.65
C PHE A 163 -1.41 -1.59 -4.40
N GLY A 164 -1.41 -1.54 -5.75
CA GLY A 164 -2.65 -1.58 -6.53
C GLY A 164 -3.49 -2.84 -6.32
N VAL A 165 -2.90 -4.01 -6.56
CA VAL A 165 -3.60 -5.30 -6.36
C VAL A 165 -3.92 -5.53 -4.88
N PHE A 166 -2.98 -5.20 -3.98
CA PHE A 166 -3.17 -5.34 -2.54
C PHE A 166 -4.36 -4.52 -2.03
N TYR A 167 -4.40 -3.23 -2.37
CA TYR A 167 -5.40 -2.30 -1.87
C TYR A 167 -6.80 -2.69 -2.37
N ALA A 168 -6.91 -3.07 -3.65
CA ALA A 168 -8.13 -3.65 -4.20
C ALA A 168 -8.55 -4.95 -3.50
N SER A 169 -7.59 -5.82 -3.16
CA SER A 169 -7.88 -7.08 -2.45
C SER A 169 -8.32 -6.84 -1.01
N MET A 170 -7.69 -5.88 -0.31
CA MET A 170 -8.05 -5.49 1.06
C MET A 170 -9.45 -4.90 1.11
N THR A 171 -9.75 -3.95 0.22
CA THR A 171 -11.07 -3.29 0.15
C THR A 171 -12.16 -4.25 -0.33
N GLY A 172 -11.86 -5.10 -1.31
CA GLY A 172 -12.75 -6.17 -1.75
C GLY A 172 -13.04 -7.17 -0.62
N TYR A 173 -12.01 -7.63 0.08
CA TYR A 173 -12.17 -8.50 1.26
C TYR A 173 -13.04 -7.85 2.34
N ALA A 174 -12.82 -6.57 2.64
CA ALA A 174 -13.62 -5.83 3.60
C ALA A 174 -15.09 -5.74 3.18
N SER A 175 -15.37 -5.54 1.90
CA SER A 175 -16.73 -5.47 1.37
C SER A 175 -17.42 -6.84 1.37
N ASP A 176 -16.72 -7.89 0.97
CA ASP A 176 -17.30 -9.22 0.77
C ASP A 176 -17.51 -9.98 2.09
N ASN A 177 -16.65 -9.77 3.09
CA ASN A 177 -16.74 -10.44 4.40
C ASN A 177 -17.44 -9.60 5.47
N ALA A 178 -17.86 -8.37 5.17
CA ALA A 178 -18.60 -7.56 6.12
C ALA A 178 -20.09 -7.95 6.18
N PRO A 179 -20.70 -7.97 7.38
CA PRO A 179 -22.12 -8.11 7.58
C PRO A 179 -22.84 -6.96 6.89
N PRO A 180 -24.05 -7.20 6.35
CA PRO A 180 -24.83 -6.16 5.70
C PRO A 180 -24.92 -4.91 6.58
N GLY A 181 -24.46 -3.77 6.06
CA GLY A 181 -24.49 -2.48 6.76
C GLY A 181 -23.29 -2.18 7.66
N THR A 182 -22.21 -2.96 7.59
CA THR A 182 -20.95 -2.73 8.32
C THR A 182 -19.70 -2.66 7.43
N GLU A 183 -19.89 -2.65 6.11
CA GLU A 183 -18.83 -2.66 5.08
C GLU A 183 -17.88 -1.48 5.27
N ALA A 184 -18.44 -0.28 5.47
CA ALA A 184 -17.67 0.93 5.71
C ALA A 184 -16.82 0.84 7.00
N THR A 185 -17.33 0.17 8.04
CA THR A 185 -16.58 0.00 9.29
C THR A 185 -15.47 -1.03 9.13
N MET A 186 -15.71 -2.13 8.41
CA MET A 186 -14.66 -3.12 8.09
C MET A 186 -13.54 -2.50 7.25
N MET A 187 -13.89 -1.70 6.23
CA MET A 187 -12.92 -0.93 5.45
C MET A 187 -12.16 0.06 6.33
N GLY A 188 -12.84 0.74 7.26
CA GLY A 188 -12.20 1.65 8.22
C GLY A 188 -11.20 0.95 9.13
N ILE A 189 -11.53 -0.26 9.62
CA ILE A 189 -10.61 -1.04 10.46
C ILE A 189 -9.40 -1.52 9.67
N LEU A 190 -9.60 -2.14 8.50
CA LEU A 190 -8.48 -2.61 7.68
C LEU A 190 -7.63 -1.45 7.14
N GLY A 191 -8.25 -0.35 6.71
CA GLY A 191 -7.56 0.87 6.31
C GLY A 191 -6.77 1.49 7.46
N GLY A 192 -7.33 1.51 8.67
CA GLY A 192 -6.64 1.96 9.88
C GLY A 192 -5.47 1.05 10.28
N LEU A 193 -5.58 -0.26 10.06
CA LEU A 193 -4.46 -1.20 10.24
C LEU A 193 -3.37 -1.01 9.18
N TYR A 194 -3.75 -0.72 7.94
CA TYR A 194 -2.83 -0.50 6.83
C TYR A 194 -2.11 0.85 6.92
N GLU A 195 -2.83 1.95 6.69
CA GLU A 195 -2.26 3.31 6.57
C GLU A 195 -2.04 3.98 7.93
N GLY A 196 -2.78 3.56 8.95
CA GLY A 196 -2.63 4.09 10.31
C GLY A 196 -1.50 3.39 11.06
N LEU A 197 -1.82 2.25 11.68
CA LEU A 197 -0.90 1.53 12.56
C LEU A 197 0.26 0.89 11.81
N GLY A 198 -0.01 0.26 10.67
CA GLY A 198 0.99 -0.43 9.85
C GLY A 198 2.05 0.55 9.36
N VAL A 199 1.66 1.53 8.55
CA VAL A 199 2.58 2.55 8.02
C VAL A 199 3.34 3.26 9.14
N ALA A 200 2.68 3.67 10.23
CA ALA A 200 3.37 4.31 11.36
C ALA A 200 4.45 3.40 11.98
N THR A 201 4.13 2.12 12.19
CA THR A 201 5.08 1.14 12.74
C THR A 201 6.25 0.92 11.78
N GLY A 202 5.96 0.77 10.48
CA GLY A 202 6.95 0.63 9.42
C GLY A 202 7.92 1.80 9.33
N SER A 203 7.39 3.02 9.41
CA SER A 203 8.19 4.24 9.41
C SER A 203 9.09 4.32 10.64
N LEU A 204 8.58 4.02 11.83
CA LEU A 204 9.38 4.05 13.06
C LEU A 204 10.49 2.98 13.05
N LEU A 205 10.15 1.74 12.71
CA LEU A 205 11.13 0.65 12.64
C LEU A 205 12.13 0.86 11.50
N GLY A 206 11.67 1.38 10.37
CA GLY A 206 12.50 1.78 9.24
C GLY A 206 13.53 2.83 9.64
N GLY A 207 13.14 3.85 10.42
CA GLY A 207 14.05 4.88 10.90
C GLY A 207 15.14 4.33 11.81
N VAL A 208 14.76 3.48 12.77
CA VAL A 208 15.74 2.82 13.65
C VAL A 208 16.66 1.90 12.85
N GLY A 209 16.12 1.19 11.85
CA GLY A 209 16.90 0.32 10.96
C GLY A 209 17.91 1.09 10.12
N PHE A 210 17.46 2.16 9.45
CA PHE A 210 18.32 3.00 8.62
C PHE A 210 19.44 3.67 9.43
N ASP A 211 19.13 4.14 10.64
CA ASP A 211 20.11 4.76 11.54
C ASP A 211 21.17 3.75 12.05
N LYS A 212 20.75 2.54 12.45
CA LYS A 212 21.67 1.56 13.09
C LYS A 212 22.31 0.56 12.15
N LEU A 213 21.61 0.15 11.10
CA LEU A 213 21.99 -0.95 10.20
C LEU A 213 22.27 -0.46 8.77
N GLY A 214 21.86 0.77 8.44
CA GLY A 214 21.89 1.33 7.09
C GLY A 214 20.75 0.82 6.20
N GLY A 215 20.60 1.43 5.02
CA GLY A 215 19.44 1.14 4.14
C GLY A 215 19.43 -0.28 3.57
N ARG A 216 20.56 -0.79 3.09
CA ARG A 216 20.63 -2.13 2.46
C ARG A 216 20.19 -3.25 3.41
N GLN A 217 20.74 -3.28 4.62
CA GLN A 217 20.41 -4.30 5.62
C GLN A 217 18.96 -4.16 6.09
N THR A 218 18.47 -2.94 6.24
CA THR A 218 17.07 -2.68 6.60
C THR A 218 16.11 -3.25 5.55
N PHE A 219 16.37 -3.04 4.26
CA PHE A 219 15.57 -3.63 3.19
C PHE A 219 15.67 -5.16 3.14
N LEU A 220 16.85 -5.73 3.39
CA LEU A 220 17.03 -7.18 3.45
C LEU A 220 16.19 -7.80 4.58
N ILE A 221 16.21 -7.21 5.77
CA ILE A 221 15.40 -7.67 6.91
C ILE A 221 13.90 -7.59 6.55
N ALA A 222 13.47 -6.48 5.94
CA ALA A 222 12.09 -6.33 5.48
C ALA A 222 11.71 -7.39 4.42
N ALA A 223 12.63 -7.74 3.51
CA ALA A 223 12.44 -8.83 2.55
C ALA A 223 12.26 -10.18 3.26
N VAL A 224 13.09 -10.49 4.27
CA VAL A 224 12.94 -11.72 5.07
C VAL A 224 11.61 -11.75 5.81
N VAL A 225 11.19 -10.62 6.41
CA VAL A 225 9.87 -10.50 7.05
C VAL A 225 8.75 -10.81 6.07
N SER A 226 8.83 -10.29 4.84
CA SER A 226 7.81 -10.58 3.82
C SER A 226 7.77 -12.07 3.42
N LEU A 227 8.92 -12.76 3.34
CA LEU A 227 8.97 -14.20 3.09
C LEU A 227 8.37 -15.01 4.25
N ILE A 228 8.63 -14.62 5.50
CA ILE A 228 8.03 -15.24 6.67
C ILE A 228 6.51 -15.05 6.65
N SER A 229 6.02 -13.87 6.28
CA SER A 229 4.59 -13.59 6.14
C SER A 229 3.89 -14.46 5.10
N ILE A 230 4.57 -14.82 4.01
CA ILE A 230 4.04 -15.80 3.04
C ILE A 230 3.81 -17.14 3.72
N LEU A 231 4.78 -17.62 4.50
CA LEU A 231 4.68 -18.90 5.18
C LEU A 231 3.57 -18.89 6.22
N THR A 232 3.50 -17.87 7.06
CA THR A 232 2.47 -17.77 8.11
C THR A 232 1.06 -17.71 7.52
N LEU A 233 0.85 -16.89 6.48
CA LEU A 233 -0.45 -16.77 5.83
C LEU A 233 -0.84 -18.04 5.06
N SER A 234 0.13 -18.69 4.42
CA SER A 234 -0.11 -19.98 3.73
C SER A 234 -0.49 -21.08 4.72
N LEU A 235 0.18 -21.16 5.87
CA LEU A 235 -0.17 -22.11 6.93
C LEU A 235 -1.55 -21.82 7.52
N ALA A 236 -1.89 -20.55 7.71
CA ALA A 236 -3.22 -20.15 8.17
C ALA A 236 -4.33 -20.61 7.21
N LEU A 237 -4.10 -20.50 5.90
CA LEU A 237 -5.04 -20.98 4.88
C LEU A 237 -5.18 -22.49 4.82
N LEU A 238 -4.08 -23.22 4.99
CA LEU A 238 -4.10 -24.68 5.04
C LEU A 238 -4.83 -25.19 6.30
N GLY A 239 -4.65 -24.50 7.43
CA GLY A 239 -5.40 -24.77 8.66
C GLY A 239 -6.91 -24.57 8.48
N HIS A 240 -7.31 -23.53 7.75
CA HIS A 240 -8.71 -23.27 7.43
C HIS A 240 -9.33 -24.36 6.55
N LYS A 241 -8.66 -24.76 5.45
CA LYS A 241 -9.15 -25.83 4.55
C LYS A 241 -9.33 -27.19 5.25
N LYS A 242 -8.62 -27.44 6.36
CA LYS A 242 -8.69 -28.69 7.11
C LYS A 242 -9.87 -28.75 8.09
N HIS A 243 -10.44 -27.61 8.47
CA HIS A 243 -11.63 -27.50 9.32
C HIS A 243 -12.71 -26.67 8.61
N PRO A 244 -13.35 -27.18 7.54
CA PRO A 244 -14.52 -26.53 6.98
C PRO A 244 -15.60 -26.48 8.06
N ASN A 245 -16.11 -25.28 8.32
CA ASN A 245 -17.16 -25.02 9.29
C ASN A 245 -18.39 -25.88 8.95
N LYS A 246 -18.82 -26.74 9.87
CA LYS A 246 -19.94 -27.71 9.69
C LYS A 246 -21.33 -27.05 9.52
N ASN A 247 -21.41 -25.74 9.27
CA ASN A 247 -22.65 -24.97 9.42
C ASN A 247 -23.18 -24.32 8.12
N GLU A 248 -22.64 -24.64 6.94
CA GLU A 248 -23.13 -24.08 5.66
C GLU A 248 -24.11 -25.00 4.88
N THR A 249 -24.76 -25.95 5.55
CA THR A 249 -25.90 -26.69 4.97
C THR A 249 -27.06 -26.70 5.94
N SER A 250 -27.88 -25.65 5.91
CA SER A 250 -29.28 -25.64 6.39
C SER A 250 -30.04 -24.51 5.70
#